data_AF-A0A328SE37-F1
#
_entry.id   AF-A0A328SE37-F1
#
_cell.length_a   1.000
_cell.length_b   1.000
_cell.length_c   1.000
_cell.angle_alpha   90.00
_cell.angle_beta   90.00
_cell.angle_gamma   90.00
#
_symmetry.space_group_name_H-M   'P 1'
#
loop_
_entity.id
_entity.type
_entity.pdbx_description
1 polymer ?
#
loop_
_entity_poly.entity_id
_entity_poly.type
_entity_poly.pdbx_seq_one_letter_code
_entity_poly.pdbx_strand_id
1 'polypeptide(L)' 'MTLTDELYDKVKEDLLGDFPNISSVTRTDNSIIIKADTDTLWEVFEVLYNGVENIEFNIDKEDADITINF' A
#
# COMPACT_ATOMS: atom_id res chain seq x y z
N MET A 1 16.09 -0.98 -1.27
CA MET A 1 15.88 -1.95 -0.17
C MET A 1 15.32 -3.25 -0.79
N THR A 2 15.25 -4.37 -0.07
CA THR A 2 14.63 -5.59 -0.60
C THR A 2 13.44 -5.94 0.27
N LEU A 3 12.29 -6.20 -0.36
CA LEU A 3 11.07 -6.62 0.29
C LEU A 3 11.19 -8.08 0.71
N THR A 4 11.60 -8.32 1.95
CA THR A 4 11.65 -9.67 2.53
C THR A 4 10.23 -10.14 2.91
N ASP A 5 10.05 -11.45 3.07
CA ASP A 5 8.77 -12.02 3.55
C ASP A 5 8.37 -11.41 4.91
N GLU A 6 9.33 -11.32 5.84
CA GLU A 6 9.08 -10.77 7.19
C GLU A 6 8.69 -9.28 7.13
N LEU A 7 9.31 -8.50 6.24
CA LEU A 7 8.95 -7.09 6.08
C LEU A 7 7.57 -6.93 5.46
N TYR A 8 7.26 -7.76 4.45
CA TYR A 8 5.94 -7.76 3.82
C TYR A 8 4.83 -8.10 4.84
N ASP A 9 5.02 -9.14 5.64
CA ASP A 9 4.01 -9.55 6.62
C ASP A 9 3.78 -8.46 7.67
N LYS A 10 4.85 -7.81 8.15
CA LYS A 10 4.74 -6.66 9.08
C LYS A 10 3.98 -5.50 8.46
N VAL A 11 4.38 -5.04 7.27
CA VAL A 11 3.72 -3.93 6.59
C VAL A 11 2.24 -4.26 6.32
N LYS A 12 1.94 -5.50 5.94
CA LYS A 12 0.56 -5.95 5.70
C LYS A 12 -0.27 -5.93 6.98
N GLU A 13 0.26 -6.44 8.09
CA GLU A 13 -0.44 -6.45 9.38
C GLU A 13 -0.71 -5.02 9.87
N ASP A 14 0.29 -4.13 9.79
CA ASP A 14 0.16 -2.72 10.17
C ASP A 14 -0.91 -2.02 9.32
N LEU A 15 -0.85 -2.16 7.98
CA LEU A 15 -1.81 -1.54 7.06
C LEU A 15 -3.25 -2.01 7.32
N LEU A 16 -3.46 -3.33 7.48
CA LEU A 16 -4.80 -3.87 7.73
C LEU A 16 -5.32 -3.52 9.14
N GLY A 17 -4.42 -3.29 10.09
CA GLY A 17 -4.76 -2.83 11.44
C GLY A 17 -5.15 -1.36 11.49
N ASP A 18 -4.38 -0.50 10.82
CA ASP A 18 -4.59 0.95 10.80
C ASP A 18 -5.72 1.38 9.86
N PHE A 19 -5.92 0.66 8.75
CA PHE A 19 -6.91 0.99 7.72
C PHE A 19 -7.86 -0.19 7.44
N PRO A 20 -8.96 -0.31 8.21
CA PRO A 20 -9.87 -1.46 8.11
C PRO A 20 -10.65 -1.52 6.78
N ASN A 21 -10.67 -0.44 6.01
CA ASN A 21 -11.35 -0.37 4.70
C ASN A 21 -10.45 -0.84 3.54
N ILE A 22 -9.20 -1.21 3.80
CA ILE A 22 -8.35 -1.82 2.77
C ILE A 22 -8.98 -3.13 2.29
N SER A 23 -9.21 -3.21 0.98
CA SER A 23 -9.81 -4.38 0.34
C SER A 23 -8.79 -5.50 0.12
N SER A 24 -7.55 -5.15 -0.23
CA SER A 24 -6.46 -6.12 -0.35
C SER A 24 -5.09 -5.49 -0.24
N VAL A 25 -4.14 -6.23 0.34
CA VAL A 25 -2.70 -5.96 0.28
C VAL A 25 -2.04 -7.18 -0.36
N THR A 26 -1.32 -6.97 -1.45
CA THR A 26 -0.66 -8.04 -2.22
C THR A 26 0.79 -7.69 -2.50
N ARG A 27 1.64 -8.71 -2.65
CA ARG A 27 3.04 -8.55 -3.05
C ARG A 27 3.22 -8.98 -4.49
N THR A 28 3.90 -8.14 -5.27
CA THR A 28 4.39 -8.47 -6.60
C THR A 28 5.87 -8.12 -6.67
N ASP A 29 6.73 -9.10 -6.89
CA ASP A 29 8.19 -8.94 -6.91
C ASP A 29 8.73 -8.19 -5.69
N ASN A 30 9.28 -6.99 -5.88
CA ASN A 30 9.84 -6.13 -4.83
C ASN A 30 8.88 -5.00 -4.42
N SER A 31 7.57 -5.17 -4.68
CA SER A 31 6.56 -4.13 -4.51
C SER A 31 5.35 -4.64 -3.74
N ILE A 32 4.70 -3.72 -3.02
CA ILE A 32 3.43 -3.95 -2.33
C ILE A 32 2.35 -3.17 -3.06
N ILE A 33 1.24 -3.83 -3.37
CA ILE A 33 0.07 -3.23 -4.01
C ILE A 33 -1.09 -3.24 -3.01
N ILE A 34 -1.64 -2.06 -2.74
CA ILE A 34 -2.73 -1.82 -1.80
C ILE A 34 -3.95 -1.38 -2.61
N LYS A 35 -5.10 -2.06 -2.42
CA LYS A 35 -6.37 -1.70 -3.05
C LYS A 35 -7.40 -1.37 -1.99
N ALA A 36 -8.12 -0.26 -2.18
CA ALA A 36 -9.24 0.18 -1.36
C ALA A 36 -10.08 1.19 -2.15
N ASP A 37 -11.11 1.75 -1.54
CA ASP A 37 -11.77 2.95 -2.08
C ASP A 37 -10.83 4.16 -2.07
N THR A 38 -11.12 5.15 -2.91
CA THR A 38 -10.25 6.33 -3.11
C THR A 38 -9.98 7.11 -1.83
N ASP A 39 -10.97 7.23 -0.93
CA ASP A 39 -10.82 7.99 0.31
C ASP A 39 -9.83 7.26 1.23
N THR A 40 -10.01 5.95 1.42
CA THR A 40 -9.08 5.11 2.18
C THR A 40 -7.67 5.13 1.60
N LEU A 41 -7.52 5.05 0.26
CA LEU A 41 -6.20 5.12 -0.36
C LEU A 41 -5.55 6.49 -0.15
N TRP A 42 -6.32 7.58 -0.18
CA TRP A 42 -5.78 8.90 0.10
C TRP A 42 -5.23 8.99 1.54
N GLU A 43 -5.95 8.45 2.53
CA GLU A 43 -5.47 8.38 3.92
C GLU A 43 -4.17 7.55 4.04
N VAL A 44 -4.12 6.39 3.39
CA VAL A 44 -2.91 5.55 3.34
C VAL A 44 -1.74 6.32 2.71
N PHE A 45 -1.98 7.03 1.60
CA PHE A 45 -0.96 7.82 0.93
C PHE A 45 -0.41 8.93 1.84
N GLU A 46 -1.26 9.67 2.55
CA GLU A 46 -0.82 10.75 3.45
C GLU A 46 0.10 10.25 4.56
N VAL A 47 -0.18 9.06 5.10
CA VAL A 47 0.66 8.43 6.13
C VAL A 47 2.00 7.96 5.53
N LEU A 48 1.96 7.28 4.39
CA LEU A 48 3.16 6.69 3.78
C LEU A 48 4.07 7.70 3.10
N TYR A 49 3.52 8.80 2.56
CA TYR A 49 4.27 9.81 1.79
C TYR A 49 5.43 10.43 2.57
N ASN A 50 5.34 10.46 3.91
CA ASN A 50 6.41 10.98 4.75
C ASN A 50 7.49 9.94 5.10
N GLY A 51 7.20 8.65 4.91
CA GLY A 51 8.05 7.54 5.34
C GLY A 51 8.61 6.66 4.21
N VAL A 52 8.10 6.82 2.99
CA VAL A 52 8.38 5.95 1.85
C VAL A 52 8.83 6.77 0.65
N GLU A 53 10.01 6.45 0.10
CA GLU A 53 10.59 7.22 -1.02
C GLU A 53 9.97 6.90 -2.38
N ASN A 54 9.47 5.68 -2.60
CA ASN A 54 8.94 5.23 -3.89
C ASN A 54 7.49 4.74 -3.76
N ILE A 55 6.58 5.69 -3.57
CA ILE A 55 5.13 5.45 -3.55
C ILE A 55 4.48 6.01 -4.81
N GLU A 56 3.64 5.21 -5.44
CA GLU A 56 2.85 5.58 -6.61
C GLU A 56 1.38 5.41 -6.28
N PHE A 57 0.58 6.46 -6.55
CA PHE A 57 -0.87 6.42 -6.41
C PHE A 57 -1.51 6.36 -7.78
N ASN A 58 -2.08 5.20 -8.12
CA ASN A 58 -2.71 4.94 -9.40
C ASN A 58 -4.24 5.07 -9.24
N ILE A 59 -4.84 5.98 -10.01
CA ILE A 59 -6.29 6.14 -10.07
C ILE A 59 -6.72 5.95 -11.51
N ASP A 60 -7.38 4.83 -11.79
CA ASP A 60 -8.08 4.58 -13.04
C ASP A 60 -9.59 4.75 -12.84
N LYS A 61 -10.35 4.79 -13.95
CA LYS A 61 -11.80 5.04 -13.91
C LYS A 61 -12.62 4.00 -13.14
N GLU A 62 -12.09 2.79 -12.98
CA GLU A 62 -12.79 1.66 -12.34
C GLU A 62 -12.07 1.14 -11.10
N ASP A 63 -10.75 1.36 -10.98
CA ASP A 63 -9.92 0.84 -9.90
C ASP A 63 -8.91 1.91 -9.45
N ALA A 64 -8.58 1.89 -8.15
CA ALA A 64 -7.49 2.68 -7.60
C ALA A 64 -6.58 1.78 -6.74
N ASP A 65 -5.28 2.03 -6.79
CA ASP A 65 -4.30 1.33 -5.98
C ASP A 65 -3.12 2.22 -5.59
N ILE A 66 -2.45 1.82 -4.52
CA ILE A 66 -1.14 2.35 -4.13
C ILE A 66 -0.10 1.26 -4.35
N THR A 67 0.97 1.61 -5.04
CA THR A 67 2.14 0.76 -5.20
C THR A 67 3.32 1.33 -4.42
N ILE A 68 3.93 0.51 -3.56
CA ILE A 68 5.15 0.82 -2.83
C ILE A 68 6.29 -0.02 -3.38
N ASN A 69 7.34 0.62 -3.90
CA ASN A 69 8.52 -0.05 -4.45
C ASN A 69 9.67 -0.03 -3.44
N PHE A 70 10.21 -1.22 -3.10
CA PHE A 70 11.33 -1.34 -2.16
C PHE A 70 12.69 -1.29 -2.84
#